data_AF-A0A7S1U1X3-F1
#
_entry.id   AF-A0A7S1U1X3-F1
#
_cell.length_a   1.000
_cell.length_b   1.000
_cell.length_c   1.000
_cell.angle_alpha   90.00
_cell.angle_beta   90.00
_cell.angle_gamma   90.00
#
_symmetry.space_group_name_H-M   'P 1'
#
loop_
_entity.id
_entity.type
_entity.pdbx_description
1 polymer ?
#
loop_
_entity_poly.entity_id
_entity_poly.type
_entity_poly.pdbx_seq_one_letter_code
_entity_poly.pdbx_strand_id
1 'polypeptide(L)'
;MARRSAMHAFVVGLADGAGAVTAESYETYVAQDAFFLHGFAQAYAAALSKLPPGDLDGLKRFHGLISAVLEELDLHLQVHPDLDLDSLEPLEATTAYLDFLKGVAGDPARQVNEVLAAMAPCMRLYAEIGSLLARALPDATSETNPFHSWVEQYAAEEFAAAAKEVDDLLDEYASLPGAASFEAMTELYNRAMELEFGFFDAQAVRGRGSPGALSKVRRQMDEDWKSTTTEAGTQRAQARAKARAKGTGKKGNGEL
;
A
#
# COMPACT_ATOMS: atom_id res chain seq x y z
N MET A 1 5.14 -8.74 -7.17
CA MET A 1 5.64 -8.63 -5.79
C MET A 1 4.54 -8.81 -4.75
N ALA A 2 3.36 -8.19 -4.89
CA ALA A 2 2.26 -8.30 -3.91
C ALA A 2 1.99 -9.73 -3.40
N ARG A 3 1.83 -10.72 -4.30
CA ARG A 3 1.66 -12.13 -3.90
C ARG A 3 2.82 -12.72 -3.12
N ARG A 4 4.05 -12.31 -3.41
CA ARG A 4 5.22 -12.76 -2.64
C ARG A 4 5.22 -12.15 -1.24
N SER A 5 4.87 -10.86 -1.11
CA SER A 5 4.77 -10.17 0.18
C SER A 5 3.65 -10.75 1.04
N ALA A 6 2.46 -10.95 0.48
CA ALA A 6 1.32 -11.57 1.19
C ALA A 6 1.61 -13.00 1.70
N MET A 7 2.50 -13.72 1.02
CA MET A 7 2.92 -15.07 1.41
C MET A 7 4.25 -15.09 2.17
N HIS A 8 4.79 -13.92 2.52
CA HIS A 8 6.05 -13.83 3.25
C HIS A 8 5.91 -14.45 4.64
N ALA A 9 6.98 -15.11 5.12
CA ALA A 9 6.93 -15.85 6.37
C ALA A 9 6.65 -14.95 7.58
N PHE A 10 7.16 -13.71 7.56
CA PHE A 10 6.87 -12.70 8.57
C PHE A 10 5.38 -12.32 8.56
N VAL A 11 4.85 -11.91 7.40
CA VAL A 11 3.45 -11.48 7.21
C VAL A 11 2.46 -12.58 7.63
N VAL A 12 2.68 -13.82 7.17
CA VAL A 12 1.83 -14.95 7.53
C VAL A 12 1.99 -15.31 9.02
N GLY A 13 3.18 -15.15 9.57
CA GLY A 13 3.45 -15.38 10.99
C GLY A 13 2.78 -14.35 11.92
N LEU A 14 2.60 -13.10 11.47
CA LEU A 14 1.79 -12.10 12.18
C LEU A 14 0.33 -12.54 12.26
N ALA A 15 -0.23 -13.03 11.16
CA ALA A 15 -1.63 -13.44 11.12
C ALA A 15 -1.92 -14.80 11.76
N ASP A 16 -0.97 -15.74 11.75
CA ASP A 16 -1.18 -17.07 12.36
C ASP A 16 -0.91 -17.08 13.87
N GLY A 17 -0.11 -16.12 14.39
CA GLY A 17 0.22 -16.00 15.80
C GLY A 17 0.93 -17.22 16.40
N ALA A 18 1.38 -18.18 15.58
CA ALA A 18 1.78 -19.51 16.01
C ALA A 18 3.26 -19.59 16.46
N GLY A 19 3.91 -18.44 16.67
CA GLY A 19 5.26 -18.32 17.20
C GLY A 19 6.38 -18.26 16.15
N ALA A 20 6.05 -18.15 14.86
CA ALA A 20 7.03 -17.87 13.82
C ALA A 20 7.64 -16.46 13.97
N VAL A 21 6.83 -15.49 14.40
CA VAL A 21 7.26 -14.14 14.76
C VAL A 21 7.34 -14.03 16.28
N THR A 22 8.48 -13.59 16.80
CA THR A 22 8.67 -13.34 18.24
C THR A 22 8.25 -11.91 18.59
N ALA A 23 7.98 -11.65 19.86
CA ALA A 23 7.75 -10.29 20.36
C ALA A 23 8.90 -9.35 19.99
N GLU A 24 10.15 -9.77 20.22
CA GLU A 24 11.36 -9.02 19.85
C GLU A 24 11.44 -8.68 18.35
N SER A 25 11.07 -9.62 17.47
CA SER A 25 11.06 -9.34 16.03
C SER A 25 9.94 -8.37 15.66
N TYR A 26 8.78 -8.46 16.32
CA TYR A 26 7.68 -7.54 16.08
C TYR A 26 7.99 -6.14 16.60
N GLU A 27 8.59 -6.03 17.78
CA GLU A 27 9.09 -4.76 18.35
C GLU A 27 10.13 -4.12 17.44
N THR A 28 11.05 -4.92 16.88
CA THR A 28 12.01 -4.41 15.88
C THR A 28 11.30 -3.89 14.64
N TYR A 29 10.34 -4.65 14.10
CA TYR A 29 9.54 -4.22 12.96
C TYR A 29 8.81 -2.90 13.23
N VAL A 30 8.13 -2.78 14.37
CA VAL A 30 7.40 -1.55 14.76
C VAL A 30 8.36 -0.37 14.93
N ALA A 31 9.53 -0.57 15.53
CA ALA A 31 10.54 0.48 15.67
C ALA A 31 11.02 0.99 14.30
N GLN A 32 11.29 0.07 13.37
CA GLN A 32 11.69 0.41 12.00
C GLN A 32 10.55 1.09 11.22
N ASP A 33 9.31 0.68 11.45
CA ASP A 33 8.13 1.27 10.82
C ASP A 33 7.87 2.70 11.33
N ALA A 34 8.02 2.96 12.63
CA ALA A 34 7.95 4.32 13.17
C ALA A 34 9.00 5.26 12.54
N PHE A 35 10.23 4.77 12.34
CA PHE A 35 11.26 5.52 11.62
C PHE A 35 10.91 5.72 10.14
N PHE A 36 10.33 4.71 9.50
CA PHE A 36 9.84 4.78 8.13
C PHE A 36 8.71 5.82 7.99
N LEU A 37 7.71 5.83 8.87
CA LEU A 37 6.57 6.74 8.85
C LEU A 37 7.01 8.21 8.95
N HIS A 38 8.04 8.51 9.74
CA HIS A 38 8.60 9.87 9.77
C HIS A 38 9.12 10.31 8.39
N GLY A 39 9.88 9.45 7.70
CA GLY A 39 10.33 9.73 6.34
C GLY A 39 9.20 9.75 5.30
N PHE A 40 8.17 8.91 5.50
CA PHE A 40 6.97 8.87 4.66
C PHE A 40 6.17 10.18 4.76
N ALA A 41 6.00 10.73 5.97
CA ALA A 41 5.40 12.04 6.18
C ALA A 41 6.19 13.17 5.49
N GLN A 42 7.53 13.11 5.55
CA GLN A 42 8.38 14.08 4.84
C GLN A 42 8.24 13.99 3.31
N ALA A 43 8.06 12.79 2.76
CA ALA A 43 7.82 12.61 1.33
C ALA A 43 6.48 13.22 0.89
N TYR A 44 5.40 13.04 1.67
CA TYR A 44 4.14 13.76 1.43
C TYR A 44 4.29 15.27 1.54
N ALA A 45 5.03 15.76 2.54
CA ALA A 45 5.28 17.18 2.69
C ALA A 45 6.06 17.76 1.49
N ALA A 46 7.04 17.02 0.96
CA ALA A 46 7.76 17.41 -0.24
C ALA A 46 6.86 17.42 -1.49
N ALA A 47 5.87 16.51 -1.58
CA ALA A 47 4.89 16.49 -2.66
C ALA A 47 4.04 17.77 -2.73
N LEU A 48 3.74 18.40 -1.59
CA LEU A 48 3.01 19.69 -1.55
C LEU A 48 3.71 20.78 -2.38
N SER A 49 5.04 20.80 -2.40
CA SER A 49 5.82 21.79 -3.17
C SER A 49 5.75 21.58 -4.70
N LYS A 50 5.27 20.41 -5.13
CA LYS A 50 5.16 19.99 -6.54
C LYS A 50 3.75 20.16 -7.09
N LEU A 51 2.81 20.65 -6.28
CA LEU A 51 1.44 20.85 -6.70
C LEU A 51 1.31 22.00 -7.73
N PRO A 52 0.37 21.91 -8.67
CA PRO A 52 0.08 23.00 -9.59
C PRO A 52 -0.31 24.28 -8.84
N PRO A 53 0.04 25.48 -9.36
CA PRO A 53 -0.38 26.72 -8.75
C PRO A 53 -1.91 26.81 -8.61
N GLY A 54 -2.39 27.07 -7.39
CA GLY A 54 -3.81 27.22 -7.08
C GLY A 54 -4.55 25.91 -6.75
N ASP A 55 -3.85 24.77 -6.68
CA ASP A 55 -4.43 23.48 -6.29
C ASP A 55 -4.67 23.41 -4.77
N LEU A 56 -5.72 24.09 -4.31
CA LEU A 56 -6.14 24.10 -2.91
C LEU A 56 -6.73 22.76 -2.44
N ASP A 57 -7.22 21.95 -3.37
CA ASP A 57 -7.79 20.63 -3.04
C ASP A 57 -6.68 19.63 -2.76
N GLY A 58 -5.68 19.56 -3.64
CA GLY A 58 -4.45 18.79 -3.43
C GLY A 58 -3.79 19.12 -2.10
N LEU A 59 -3.62 20.41 -1.78
CA LEU A 59 -3.07 20.86 -0.49
C LEU A 59 -3.81 20.26 0.72
N LYS A 60 -5.15 20.22 0.68
CA LYS A 60 -5.97 19.66 1.78
C LYS A 60 -5.87 18.14 1.86
N ARG A 61 -5.89 17.46 0.73
CA ARG A 61 -5.81 16.00 0.64
C ARG A 61 -4.46 15.50 1.14
N PHE A 62 -3.36 16.10 0.69
CA PHE A 62 -2.02 15.80 1.21
C PHE A 62 -1.86 16.17 2.70
N HIS A 63 -2.46 17.27 3.15
CA HIS A 63 -2.49 17.58 4.59
C HIS A 63 -3.16 16.45 5.37
N GLY A 64 -4.31 15.95 4.91
CA GLY A 64 -4.99 14.80 5.52
C GLY A 64 -4.12 13.55 5.56
N LEU A 65 -3.41 13.22 4.47
CA LEU A 65 -2.47 12.09 4.43
C LEU A 65 -1.31 12.25 5.42
N ILE A 66 -0.74 13.46 5.53
CA ILE A 66 0.31 13.75 6.52
C ILE A 66 -0.24 13.58 7.94
N SER A 67 -1.44 14.11 8.23
CA SER A 67 -2.08 13.94 9.54
C SER A 67 -2.27 12.47 9.89
N ALA A 68 -2.78 11.66 8.97
CA ALA A 68 -2.98 10.22 9.20
C ALA A 68 -1.66 9.48 9.51
N VAL A 69 -0.58 9.80 8.80
CA VAL A 69 0.75 9.21 9.08
C VAL A 69 1.28 9.62 10.45
N LEU A 70 1.08 10.88 10.85
CA LEU A 70 1.50 11.36 12.17
C LEU A 70 0.68 10.74 13.30
N GLU A 71 -0.62 10.54 13.10
CA GLU A 71 -1.48 9.85 14.06
C GLU A 71 -1.03 8.39 14.27
N GLU A 72 -0.69 7.66 13.20
CA GLU A 72 -0.14 6.31 13.29
C GLU A 72 1.22 6.31 14.02
N LEU A 73 2.10 7.26 13.70
CA LEU A 73 3.39 7.40 14.37
C LEU A 73 3.22 7.66 15.88
N ASP A 74 2.28 8.52 16.26
CA ASP A 74 1.96 8.78 17.67
C ASP A 74 1.47 7.52 18.38
N LEU A 75 0.67 6.67 17.70
CA LEU A 75 0.25 5.38 18.26
C LEU A 75 1.44 4.45 18.52
N HIS A 76 2.37 4.32 17.57
CA HIS A 76 3.58 3.52 17.78
C HIS A 76 4.41 4.02 18.97
N LEU A 77 4.59 5.33 19.09
CA LEU A 77 5.35 5.93 20.20
C LEU A 77 4.63 5.80 21.55
N GLN A 78 3.29 5.78 21.56
CA GLN A 78 2.52 5.52 22.78
C GLN A 78 2.61 4.07 23.23
N VAL A 79 2.59 3.11 22.29
CA VAL A 79 2.72 1.68 22.59
C VAL A 79 4.16 1.32 22.97
N HIS A 80 5.15 2.05 22.44
CA HIS A 80 6.57 1.85 22.70
C HIS A 80 7.22 3.13 23.23
N PRO A 81 6.96 3.53 24.48
CA PRO A 81 7.44 4.81 25.03
C PRO A 81 8.97 4.91 25.16
N ASP A 82 9.67 3.78 25.13
CA ASP A 82 11.14 3.72 25.16
C ASP A 82 11.76 3.81 23.74
N LEU A 83 10.95 3.86 22.69
CA LEU A 83 11.42 4.04 21.31
C LEU A 83 11.86 5.48 21.08
N ASP A 84 13.15 5.67 20.87
CA ASP A 84 13.75 6.93 20.49
C ASP A 84 14.20 6.88 19.02
N LEU A 85 13.53 7.64 18.16
CA LEU A 85 13.82 7.68 16.73
C LEU A 85 15.19 8.30 16.41
N ASP A 86 15.73 9.15 17.30
CA ASP A 86 17.02 9.80 17.09
C ASP A 86 18.21 8.86 17.35
N SER A 87 18.02 7.85 18.20
CA SER A 87 19.04 6.85 18.54
C SER A 87 18.81 5.48 17.92
N LEU A 88 17.65 5.26 17.27
CA LEU A 88 17.37 4.05 16.52
C LEU A 88 18.39 3.87 15.38
N GLU A 89 19.04 2.72 15.33
CA GLU A 89 19.82 2.31 14.16
C GLU A 89 18.87 1.70 13.11
N PRO A 90 18.64 2.35 11.96
CA PRO A 90 17.75 1.80 10.95
C PRO A 90 18.39 0.59 10.27
N LEU A 91 17.57 -0.42 9.99
CA LEU A 91 18.00 -1.55 9.17
C LEU A 91 18.34 -1.07 7.75
N GLU A 92 19.20 -1.84 7.07
CA GLU A 92 19.58 -1.54 5.67
C GLU A 92 18.34 -1.45 4.77
N ALA A 93 17.35 -2.33 4.97
CA ALA A 93 16.10 -2.31 4.21
C ALA A 93 15.28 -1.02 4.44
N THR A 94 15.15 -0.57 5.69
CA THR A 94 14.48 0.68 6.06
C THR A 94 15.19 1.87 5.41
N THR A 95 16.52 1.92 5.54
CA THR A 95 17.35 2.98 4.96
C THR A 95 17.22 3.01 3.44
N ALA A 96 17.28 1.86 2.78
CA ALA A 96 17.17 1.76 1.32
C ALA A 96 15.83 2.30 0.80
N TYR A 97 14.73 2.08 1.54
CA TYR A 97 13.44 2.62 1.14
C TYR A 97 13.36 4.13 1.40
N LEU A 98 13.78 4.60 2.57
CA LEU A 98 13.76 6.02 2.88
C LEU A 98 14.66 6.84 1.93
N ASP A 99 15.85 6.34 1.58
CA ASP A 99 16.72 6.97 0.60
C ASP A 99 16.08 7.03 -0.80
N PHE A 100 15.37 5.98 -1.19
CA PHE A 100 14.60 5.96 -2.43
C PHE A 100 13.50 7.02 -2.41
N LEU A 101 12.66 7.07 -1.36
CA LEU A 101 11.59 8.07 -1.24
C LEU A 101 12.14 9.49 -1.21
N LYS A 102 13.22 9.73 -0.45
CA LYS A 102 13.89 11.03 -0.38
C LYS A 102 14.46 11.44 -1.74
N GLY A 103 15.06 10.51 -2.49
CA GLY A 103 15.54 10.75 -3.84
C GLY A 103 14.43 11.06 -4.84
N VAL A 104 13.25 10.44 -4.70
CA VAL A 104 12.07 10.72 -5.54
C VAL A 104 11.44 12.06 -5.19
N ALA A 105 11.12 12.26 -3.92
CA ALA A 105 10.41 13.44 -3.46
C ALA A 105 11.29 14.71 -3.47
N GLY A 106 12.59 14.57 -3.25
CA GLY A 106 13.54 15.68 -3.22
C GLY A 106 14.05 16.14 -4.59
N ASP A 107 13.86 15.37 -5.66
CA ASP A 107 14.32 15.75 -6.99
C ASP A 107 13.42 16.87 -7.57
N PRO A 108 13.95 18.08 -7.83
CA PRO A 108 13.15 19.18 -8.36
C PRO A 108 12.66 18.96 -9.80
N ALA A 109 13.25 18.02 -10.55
CA ALA A 109 12.81 17.68 -11.90
C ALA A 109 11.58 16.75 -11.91
N ARG A 110 11.31 16.07 -10.80
CA ARG A 110 10.20 15.12 -10.67
C ARG A 110 8.87 15.80 -10.33
N GLN A 111 7.81 15.25 -10.89
CA GLN A 111 6.43 15.73 -10.70
C GLN A 111 5.74 15.04 -9.52
N VAL A 112 4.62 15.60 -9.06
CA VAL A 112 3.86 15.04 -7.93
C VAL A 112 3.38 13.60 -8.18
N ASN A 113 3.02 13.26 -9.42
CA ASN A 113 2.59 11.90 -9.76
C ASN A 113 3.73 10.86 -9.64
N GLU A 114 4.99 11.26 -9.76
CA GLU A 114 6.13 10.36 -9.50
C GLU A 114 6.30 10.08 -8.01
N VAL A 115 6.10 11.09 -7.15
CA VAL A 115 6.14 10.90 -5.70
C VAL A 115 5.00 9.98 -5.26
N LEU A 116 3.78 10.21 -5.75
CA LEU A 116 2.65 9.32 -5.50
C LEU A 116 2.88 7.90 -6.03
N ALA A 117 3.48 7.74 -7.22
CA ALA A 117 3.80 6.41 -7.75
C ALA A 117 4.82 5.64 -6.89
N ALA A 118 5.72 6.34 -6.20
CA ALA A 118 6.67 5.75 -5.25
C ALA A 118 6.05 5.42 -3.87
N MET A 119 4.93 6.07 -3.51
CA MET A 119 4.27 5.92 -2.21
C MET A 119 3.02 5.01 -2.24
N ALA A 120 2.24 5.04 -3.33
CA ALA A 120 1.02 4.25 -3.50
C ALA A 120 1.20 2.74 -3.26
N PRO A 121 2.31 2.10 -3.68
CA PRO A 121 2.60 0.70 -3.38
C PRO A 121 2.48 0.33 -1.90
N CYS A 122 2.98 1.18 -1.00
CA CYS A 122 2.96 0.95 0.44
C CYS A 122 1.51 0.84 0.93
N MET A 123 0.73 1.89 0.71
CA MET A 123 -0.66 1.96 1.16
C MET A 123 -1.51 0.85 0.57
N ARG A 124 -1.41 0.62 -0.75
CA ARG A 124 -2.21 -0.40 -1.42
C ARG A 124 -1.81 -1.81 -0.96
N LEU A 125 -0.51 -2.10 -0.85
CA LEU A 125 -0.05 -3.43 -0.46
C LEU A 125 -0.51 -3.80 0.93
N TYR A 126 -0.37 -2.90 1.90
CA TYR A 126 -0.80 -3.14 3.27
C TYR A 126 -2.32 -3.36 3.36
N ALA A 127 -3.12 -2.51 2.71
CA ALA A 127 -4.58 -2.67 2.66
C ALA A 127 -5.00 -4.01 2.06
N GLU A 128 -4.35 -4.42 0.95
CA GLU A 128 -4.59 -5.71 0.30
C GLU A 128 -4.20 -6.89 1.20
N ILE A 129 -3.04 -6.82 1.86
CA ILE A 129 -2.54 -7.88 2.75
C ILE A 129 -3.43 -8.02 3.97
N GLY A 130 -3.74 -6.93 4.69
CA GLY A 130 -4.58 -6.97 5.89
C GLY A 130 -5.95 -7.58 5.59
N SER A 131 -6.60 -7.06 4.55
CA SER A 131 -7.88 -7.58 4.07
C SER A 131 -7.83 -9.06 3.68
N LEU A 132 -6.77 -9.48 2.98
CA LEU A 132 -6.58 -10.88 2.59
C LEU A 132 -6.42 -11.79 3.81
N LEU A 133 -5.60 -11.38 4.78
CA LEU A 133 -5.31 -12.19 5.97
C LEU A 133 -6.55 -12.34 6.85
N ALA A 134 -7.30 -11.25 7.07
CA ALA A 134 -8.56 -11.28 7.82
C ALA A 134 -9.58 -12.27 7.22
N ARG A 135 -9.65 -12.37 5.88
CA ARG A 135 -10.51 -13.37 5.20
C ARG A 135 -9.95 -14.78 5.26
N ALA A 136 -8.65 -14.95 5.04
CA ALA A 136 -8.01 -16.26 4.93
C ALA A 136 -7.85 -16.97 6.29
N LEU A 137 -7.70 -16.20 7.36
CA LEU A 137 -7.37 -16.66 8.71
C LEU A 137 -8.34 -16.01 9.71
N PRO A 138 -9.47 -16.64 10.04
CA PRO A 138 -10.48 -16.05 10.94
C PRO A 138 -9.98 -15.68 12.32
N ASP A 139 -8.96 -16.40 12.83
CA ASP A 139 -8.37 -16.13 14.15
C ASP A 139 -7.31 -15.01 14.10
N ALA A 140 -7.00 -14.46 12.91
CA ALA A 140 -5.96 -13.46 12.75
C ALA A 140 -6.28 -12.14 13.47
N THR A 141 -7.56 -11.78 13.57
CA THR A 141 -8.06 -10.61 14.31
C THR A 141 -8.59 -10.99 15.71
N SER A 142 -8.38 -12.22 16.17
CA SER A 142 -8.80 -12.64 17.51
C SER A 142 -7.77 -12.17 18.54
N GLU A 143 -8.20 -11.76 19.73
CA GLU A 143 -7.32 -11.41 20.86
C GLU A 143 -6.35 -12.53 21.26
N THR A 144 -6.63 -13.78 20.86
CA THR A 144 -5.70 -14.92 21.03
C THR A 144 -4.44 -14.80 20.17
N ASN A 145 -4.47 -14.02 19.10
CA ASN A 145 -3.31 -13.68 18.30
C ASN A 145 -2.62 -12.43 18.92
N PRO A 146 -1.36 -12.53 19.37
CA PRO A 146 -0.65 -11.39 19.94
C PRO A 146 -0.47 -10.21 18.97
N PHE A 147 -0.59 -10.44 17.67
CA PHE A 147 -0.43 -9.43 16.62
C PHE A 147 -1.76 -9.07 15.93
N HIS A 148 -2.91 -9.35 16.56
CA HIS A 148 -4.23 -9.13 15.95
C HIS A 148 -4.45 -7.68 15.52
N SER A 149 -4.00 -6.71 16.31
CA SER A 149 -4.14 -5.28 16.02
C SER A 149 -3.50 -4.88 14.69
N TRP A 150 -2.39 -5.53 14.30
CA TRP A 150 -1.75 -5.30 13.00
C TRP A 150 -2.69 -5.71 11.86
N VAL A 151 -3.32 -6.89 11.96
CA VAL A 151 -4.25 -7.38 10.93
C VAL A 151 -5.52 -6.54 10.91
N GLU A 152 -6.05 -6.16 12.08
CA GLU A 152 -7.22 -5.29 12.19
C GLU A 152 -6.99 -3.93 11.55
N GLN A 153 -5.86 -3.27 11.85
CA GLN A 153 -5.51 -1.96 11.32
C GLN A 153 -5.49 -1.96 9.79
N TYR A 154 -4.75 -2.89 9.18
CA TYR A 154 -4.63 -2.93 7.72
C TYR A 154 -5.82 -3.57 7.01
N ALA A 155 -6.73 -4.24 7.74
CA ALA A 155 -8.01 -4.69 7.22
C ALA A 155 -9.14 -3.66 7.41
N ALA A 156 -8.89 -2.57 8.14
CA ALA A 156 -9.89 -1.55 8.45
C ALA A 156 -10.34 -0.80 7.19
N GLU A 157 -11.62 -0.40 7.16
CA GLU A 157 -12.20 0.36 6.06
C GLU A 157 -11.55 1.74 5.92
N GLU A 158 -11.15 2.33 7.05
CA GLU A 158 -10.46 3.61 7.12
C GLU A 158 -9.08 3.54 6.43
N PHE A 159 -8.32 2.47 6.66
CA PHE A 159 -7.02 2.28 6.01
C PHE A 159 -7.19 2.03 4.50
N ALA A 160 -8.18 1.22 4.12
CA ALA A 160 -8.52 1.00 2.71
C ALA A 160 -8.96 2.29 2.00
N ALA A 161 -9.70 3.17 2.69
CA ALA A 161 -10.09 4.48 2.17
C ALA A 161 -8.88 5.40 1.98
N ALA A 162 -7.93 5.42 2.92
CA ALA A 162 -6.68 6.16 2.78
C ALA A 162 -5.84 5.64 1.61
N ALA A 163 -5.70 4.32 1.45
CA ALA A 163 -5.00 3.74 0.31
C ALA A 163 -5.65 4.11 -1.03
N LYS A 164 -6.99 4.05 -1.09
CA LYS A 164 -7.75 4.50 -2.25
C LYS A 164 -7.55 5.99 -2.55
N GLU A 165 -7.46 6.84 -1.54
CA GLU A 165 -7.22 8.27 -1.72
C GLU A 165 -5.85 8.54 -2.38
N VAL A 166 -4.81 7.79 -2.01
CA VAL A 166 -3.50 7.88 -2.67
C VAL A 166 -3.57 7.43 -4.13
N ASP A 167 -4.30 6.36 -4.43
CA ASP A 167 -4.53 5.89 -5.80
C ASP A 167 -5.30 6.94 -6.63
N ASP A 168 -6.34 7.54 -6.07
CA ASP A 168 -7.15 8.56 -6.75
C ASP A 168 -6.33 9.82 -7.02
N LEU A 169 -5.50 10.27 -6.07
CA LEU A 169 -4.53 11.36 -6.30
C LEU A 169 -3.55 11.01 -7.41
N LEU A 170 -3.01 9.78 -7.42
CA LEU A 170 -2.06 9.34 -8.43
C LEU A 170 -2.69 9.40 -9.83
N ASP A 171 -3.90 8.84 -10.00
CA ASP A 171 -4.63 8.85 -11.27
C ASP A 171 -4.95 10.28 -11.72
N GLU A 172 -5.36 11.15 -10.79
CA GLU A 172 -5.67 12.54 -11.07
C GLU A 172 -4.43 13.30 -11.56
N TYR A 173 -3.33 13.28 -10.81
CA TYR A 173 -2.11 14.00 -11.20
C TYR A 173 -1.43 13.39 -12.41
N ALA A 174 -1.54 12.08 -12.62
CA ALA A 174 -1.05 11.42 -13.84
C ALA A 174 -1.80 11.88 -15.10
N SER A 175 -3.03 12.38 -14.97
CA SER A 175 -3.84 12.88 -16.09
C SER A 175 -3.54 14.32 -16.48
N LEU A 176 -2.78 15.06 -15.67
CA LEU A 176 -2.49 16.47 -15.91
C LEU A 176 -1.46 16.68 -17.02
N PRO A 177 -1.53 17.82 -17.75
CA PRO A 177 -0.48 18.20 -18.69
C PRO A 177 0.88 18.32 -18.00
N GLY A 178 1.90 17.66 -18.55
CA GLY A 178 3.26 17.69 -18.00
C GLY A 178 3.54 16.64 -16.92
N ALA A 179 2.58 15.77 -16.60
CA ALA A 179 2.81 14.61 -15.76
C ALA A 179 3.90 13.69 -16.32
N ALA A 180 4.63 13.01 -15.44
CA ALA A 180 5.58 11.98 -15.86
C ALA A 180 4.87 10.83 -16.60
N SER A 181 5.61 10.14 -17.47
CA SER A 181 5.04 9.07 -18.29
C SER A 181 4.62 7.86 -17.44
N PHE A 182 3.74 7.04 -18.01
CA PHE A 182 3.31 5.80 -17.38
C PHE A 182 4.48 4.86 -17.09
N GLU A 183 5.47 4.81 -17.99
CA GLU A 183 6.68 3.99 -17.83
C GLU A 183 7.51 4.46 -16.62
N ALA A 184 7.71 5.77 -16.48
CA ALA A 184 8.45 6.34 -15.34
C ALA A 184 7.75 6.04 -14.01
N MET A 185 6.43 6.23 -13.94
CA MET A 185 5.64 5.87 -12.76
C MET A 185 5.70 4.37 -12.47
N THR A 186 5.65 3.53 -13.51
CA THR A 186 5.72 2.06 -13.35
C THR A 186 7.07 1.62 -12.79
N GLU A 187 8.17 2.24 -13.19
CA GLU A 187 9.50 1.96 -12.64
C GLU A 187 9.57 2.28 -11.15
N LEU A 188 9.09 3.46 -10.74
CA LEU A 188 9.04 3.88 -9.34
C LEU A 188 8.14 2.97 -8.50
N TYR A 189 6.97 2.63 -9.04
CA TYR A 189 6.02 1.73 -8.38
C TYR A 189 6.64 0.34 -8.16
N ASN A 190 7.29 -0.22 -9.19
CA ASN A 190 7.93 -1.52 -9.07
C ASN A 190 9.08 -1.49 -8.07
N ARG A 191 9.87 -0.40 -8.05
CA ARG A 191 10.97 -0.26 -7.11
C ARG A 191 10.48 -0.20 -5.67
N ALA A 192 9.42 0.57 -5.40
CA ALA A 192 8.77 0.60 -4.09
C ALA A 192 8.25 -0.79 -3.68
N MET A 193 7.59 -1.54 -4.58
CA MET A 193 7.15 -2.91 -4.31
C MET A 193 8.29 -3.90 -3.98
N GLU A 194 9.48 -3.70 -4.55
CA GLU A 194 10.67 -4.49 -4.20
C GLU A 194 11.20 -4.12 -2.81
N LEU A 195 11.22 -2.83 -2.49
CA LEU A 195 11.64 -2.31 -1.19
C LEU A 195 10.70 -2.77 -0.07
N GLU A 196 9.40 -2.77 -0.32
CA GLU A 196 8.38 -3.35 0.58
C GLU A 196 8.65 -4.82 0.88
N PHE A 197 8.94 -5.62 -0.15
CA PHE A 197 9.32 -7.00 0.05
C PHE A 197 10.60 -7.12 0.90
N GLY A 198 11.60 -6.27 0.64
CA GLY A 198 12.83 -6.21 1.42
C GLY A 198 12.60 -5.81 2.88
N PHE A 199 11.65 -4.91 3.15
CA PHE A 199 11.26 -4.51 4.49
C PHE A 199 10.72 -5.69 5.30
N PHE A 200 9.88 -6.53 4.70
CA PHE A 200 9.42 -7.78 5.33
C PHE A 200 10.52 -8.84 5.47
N ASP A 201 11.41 -8.96 4.47
CA ASP A 201 12.49 -9.96 4.43
C ASP A 201 13.58 -9.67 5.49
N ALA A 202 13.74 -8.40 5.88
CA ALA A 202 14.66 -7.98 6.92
C ALA A 202 14.23 -8.39 8.34
N GLN A 203 12.98 -8.84 8.52
CA GLN A 203 12.46 -9.21 9.83
C GLN A 203 12.80 -10.66 10.20
N ALA A 204 13.16 -10.88 11.47
CA ALA A 204 13.54 -12.20 11.94
C ALA A 204 12.34 -13.16 12.03
N VAL A 205 12.43 -14.32 11.40
CA VAL A 205 11.37 -15.35 11.48
C VAL A 205 11.94 -16.69 11.91
N ARG A 206 11.28 -17.34 12.87
CA ARG A 206 11.55 -18.73 13.28
C ARG A 206 10.82 -19.66 12.32
N GLY A 207 11.49 -20.03 11.22
CA GLY A 207 10.93 -20.94 10.21
C GLY A 207 10.10 -20.22 9.15
N ARG A 208 9.19 -20.93 8.48
CA ARG A 208 8.45 -20.42 7.30
C ARG A 208 6.97 -20.08 7.58
N GLY A 209 6.57 -19.93 8.85
CA GLY A 209 5.15 -19.86 9.24
C GLY A 209 4.44 -21.23 9.19
N SER A 210 3.21 -21.31 9.68
CA SER A 210 2.44 -22.56 9.67
C SER A 210 2.14 -23.02 8.23
N PRO A 211 2.50 -24.26 7.81
CA PRO A 211 2.14 -24.78 6.49
C PRO A 211 0.63 -24.74 6.20
N GLY A 212 -0.19 -24.86 7.26
CA GLY A 212 -1.64 -24.72 7.17
C GLY A 212 -2.08 -23.28 6.86
N ALA A 213 -1.48 -22.29 7.52
CA ALA A 213 -1.78 -20.88 7.29
C ALA A 213 -1.41 -20.46 5.85
N LEU A 214 -0.20 -20.80 5.41
CA LEU A 214 0.24 -20.56 4.03
C LEU A 214 -0.71 -21.16 2.99
N SER A 215 -1.21 -22.37 3.25
CA SER A 215 -2.14 -23.05 2.35
C SER A 215 -3.51 -22.38 2.29
N LYS A 216 -3.98 -21.81 3.41
CA LYS A 216 -5.24 -21.04 3.47
C LYS A 216 -5.09 -19.70 2.74
N VAL A 217 -4.03 -18.94 3.03
CA VAL A 217 -3.74 -17.67 2.34
C VAL A 217 -3.64 -17.88 0.84
N ARG A 218 -2.87 -18.88 0.38
CA ARG A 218 -2.75 -19.19 -1.05
C ARG A 218 -4.11 -19.50 -1.70
N ARG A 219 -4.97 -20.24 -1.01
CA ARG A 219 -6.31 -20.58 -1.52
C ARG A 219 -7.18 -19.33 -1.65
N GLN A 220 -7.22 -18.49 -0.61
CA GLN A 220 -7.97 -17.24 -0.64
C GLN A 220 -7.50 -16.34 -1.79
N MET A 221 -6.18 -16.21 -2.00
CA MET A 221 -5.64 -15.45 -3.12
C MET A 221 -6.07 -16.01 -4.49
N ASP A 222 -6.07 -17.33 -4.65
CA ASP A 222 -6.48 -17.98 -5.89
C ASP A 222 -8.01 -17.83 -6.13
N GLU A 223 -8.81 -17.69 -5.08
CA GLU A 223 -10.25 -17.37 -5.13
C GLU A 223 -10.50 -15.91 -5.49
N ASP A 224 -9.82 -14.97 -4.83
CA ASP A 224 -9.91 -13.53 -5.11
C ASP A 224 -9.52 -13.23 -6.57
N TRP A 225 -8.44 -13.84 -7.06
CA TRP A 225 -8.02 -13.70 -8.47
C TRP A 225 -9.08 -14.16 -9.47
N LYS A 226 -9.76 -15.28 -9.18
CA LYS A 226 -10.85 -15.79 -10.03
C LYS A 226 -12.06 -14.84 -10.00
N SER A 227 -12.38 -14.25 -8.85
CA SER A 227 -13.45 -13.27 -8.73
C SER A 227 -13.16 -12.03 -9.58
N THR A 228 -12.01 -11.40 -9.38
CA THR A 228 -11.60 -10.17 -10.09
C THR A 228 -11.54 -10.37 -11.61
N THR A 229 -11.01 -11.51 -12.08
CA THR A 229 -10.96 -11.81 -13.52
C THR A 229 -12.35 -12.04 -14.12
N THR A 230 -13.27 -12.63 -13.36
CA THR A 230 -14.67 -12.83 -13.76
C THR A 230 -15.43 -11.50 -13.83
N GLU A 231 -15.26 -10.64 -12.83
CA GLU A 231 -15.86 -9.30 -12.80
C GLU A 231 -15.33 -8.41 -13.93
N ALA A 232 -14.00 -8.36 -14.12
CA ALA A 232 -13.38 -7.61 -15.21
C ALA A 232 -13.84 -8.13 -16.59
N GLY A 233 -13.99 -9.44 -16.75
CA GLY A 233 -14.57 -10.05 -17.95
C GLY A 233 -16.01 -9.61 -18.20
N THR A 234 -16.82 -9.55 -17.14
CA THR A 234 -18.22 -9.13 -17.18
C THR A 234 -18.34 -7.64 -17.53
N GLN A 235 -17.56 -6.78 -16.90
CA GLN A 235 -17.53 -5.33 -17.18
C GLN A 235 -17.09 -5.05 -18.64
N ARG A 236 -16.07 -5.76 -19.15
CA ARG A 236 -15.64 -5.66 -20.55
C ARG A 236 -16.73 -6.11 -21.52
N ALA A 237 -17.48 -7.16 -21.20
CA ALA A 237 -18.60 -7.63 -22.02
C ALA A 237 -19.75 -6.60 -22.06
N GLN A 238 -20.09 -6.02 -20.91
CA GLN A 238 -21.11 -4.97 -20.80
C GLN A 238 -20.72 -3.69 -21.57
N ALA A 239 -19.46 -3.26 -21.47
CA ALA A 239 -18.95 -2.12 -22.24
C ALA A 239 -19.03 -2.36 -23.77
N ARG A 240 -18.69 -3.57 -24.24
CA ARG A 240 -18.82 -3.97 -25.66
C ARG A 240 -20.28 -4.00 -26.14
N ALA A 241 -21.20 -4.50 -25.30
CA ALA A 241 -22.63 -4.50 -25.62
C ALA A 241 -23.18 -3.06 -25.73
N LYS A 242 -22.80 -2.17 -24.80
CA LYS A 242 -23.19 -0.75 -24.80
C LYS A 242 -22.63 0.01 -26.01
N ALA A 243 -21.39 -0.30 -26.43
CA ALA A 243 -20.79 0.26 -27.64
C ALA A 243 -21.50 -0.21 -28.93
N ARG A 244 -21.88 -1.50 -29.01
CA ARG A 244 -22.67 -2.03 -30.13
C ARG A 244 -24.06 -1.40 -30.23
N ALA A 245 -24.75 -1.23 -29.11
CA ALA A 245 -26.06 -0.57 -29.06
C ALA A 245 -26.02 0.91 -29.48
N LYS A 246 -24.94 1.64 -29.16
CA LYS A 246 -24.72 3.01 -29.63
C LYS A 246 -24.37 3.09 -31.12
N GLY A 247 -23.70 2.08 -31.68
CA GLY A 247 -23.34 2.01 -33.10
C GLY A 247 -24.52 1.71 -34.03
N THR A 248 -25.57 1.06 -33.54
CA THR A 248 -26.77 0.72 -34.34
C THR A 248 -27.80 1.85 -34.45
N GLY A 249 -27.68 2.92 -33.65
CA GLY A 249 -28.62 4.05 -33.65
C GLY A 249 -28.34 5.17 -34.66
N LYS A 250 -27.29 5.07 -35.48
CA LYS A 250 -26.88 6.14 -36.42
C LYS A 250 -27.16 5.86 -37.90
N LYS A 251 -27.91 4.80 -38.22
CA LYS A 251 -28.38 4.49 -39.58
C LYS A 251 -29.90 4.53 -39.63
N GLY A 252 -30.47 5.71 -39.79
CA GLY A 252 -31.91 5.88 -39.94
C GLY A 252 -32.34 7.34 -39.85
N ASN A 253 -32.05 8.09 -40.91
CA ASN A 253 -32.91 9.13 -41.50
C ASN A 253 -32.09 9.92 -42.55
N GLY A 254 -31.98 9.32 -43.72
CA GLY A 254 -31.92 10.06 -44.98
C GLY A 254 -33.12 9.59 -45.82
N GLU A 255 -33.63 10.49 -46.67
CA GLU A 255 -34.90 10.47 -47.43
C GLU A 255 -35.99 11.31 -46.72
N LEU A 256 -36.48 12.45 -47.25
CA LEU A 256 -36.51 13.03 -48.60
C LEU A 256 -36.20 14.53 -48.58
#